data_AF-A0A532DS07-F1
#
_entry.id   AF-A0A532DS07-F1
#
_cell.length_a   1.000
_cell.length_b   1.000
_cell.length_c   1.000
_cell.angle_alpha   90.00
_cell.angle_beta   90.00
_cell.angle_gamma   90.00
#
_symmetry.space_group_name_H-M   'P 1'
#
loop_
_entity.id
_entity.type
_entity.pdbx_description
1 polymer ?
#
loop_
_entity_poly.entity_id
_entity_poly.type
_entity_poly.pdbx_seq_one_letter_code
_entity_poly.pdbx_strand_id
1 'polypeptide(L)' 'FILNWSDYLIALLLTTREWVTVPVYMASLSSSMTGQLYGAKAALGLIAAVPPVIMGIAIQRHLVRGLTFGALKQ' A
#
# COMPACT_ATOMS: atom_id res chain seq x y z
N PHE A 1 -6.15 -6.89 -4.10
CA PHE A 1 -5.21 -6.67 -2.99
C PHE A 1 -4.44 -5.37 -3.16
N ILE A 2 -3.49 -5.27 -4.10
CA ILE A 2 -2.56 -4.13 -4.23
C ILE A 2 -3.27 -2.76 -4.23
N LEU A 3 -4.34 -2.60 -5.03
CA LEU A 3 -5.08 -1.34 -5.11
C LEU A 3 -5.77 -0.93 -3.78
N ASN A 4 -6.30 -1.91 -3.03
CA ASN A 4 -6.94 -1.62 -1.74
C ASN A 4 -5.90 -1.37 -0.63
N TRP A 5 -4.70 -1.96 -0.77
CA TRP A 5 -3.62 -1.79 0.20
C TRP A 5 -3.10 -0.34 0.28
N SER A 6 -3.13 0.37 -0.85
CA SER A 6 -2.69 1.77 -0.94
C SER A 6 -3.82 2.80 -0.74
N ASP A 7 -5.06 2.38 -0.54
CA ASP A 7 -6.18 3.31 -0.48
C ASP A 7 -6.21 4.07 0.85
N TYR A 8 -5.93 5.37 0.77
CA TYR A 8 -5.90 6.26 1.92
C TYR A 8 -7.27 6.85 2.23
N LEU A 9 -8.06 7.24 1.24
CA LEU A 9 -9.27 8.04 1.45
C LEU A 9 -10.36 7.21 2.12
N ILE A 10 -10.59 6.00 1.62
CA ILE A 10 -11.57 5.10 2.19
C ILE A 10 -11.15 4.69 3.61
N ALA A 11 -9.86 4.41 3.81
CA ALA A 11 -9.34 4.10 5.12
C ALA A 11 -9.53 5.29 6.08
N LEU A 12 -9.17 6.51 5.70
CA LEU A 12 -9.31 7.67 6.56
C LEU A 12 -10.75 7.87 7.06
N LEU A 13 -11.74 7.63 6.19
CA LEU A 13 -13.15 7.79 6.53
C LEU A 13 -13.68 6.70 7.48
N LEU A 14 -13.20 5.46 7.32
CA LEU A 14 -13.70 4.31 8.06
C LEU A 14 -12.92 4.02 9.36
N THR A 15 -11.74 4.60 9.52
CA THR A 15 -10.82 4.18 10.57
C THR A 15 -10.90 5.07 11.81
N THR A 16 -11.06 4.45 12.98
CA THR A 16 -10.98 5.10 14.30
C THR A 16 -9.64 4.81 14.98
N ARG A 17 -9.31 5.51 16.08
CA ARG A 17 -7.98 5.46 16.75
C ARG A 17 -7.48 4.04 17.08
N GLU A 18 -8.35 3.07 17.24
CA GLU A 18 -7.95 1.70 17.63
C GLU A 18 -7.51 0.83 16.45
N TRP A 19 -7.96 1.08 15.23
CA TRP A 19 -7.78 0.16 14.09
C TRP A 19 -7.10 0.82 12.88
N VAL A 20 -6.03 1.59 13.12
CA VAL A 20 -5.39 2.45 12.12
C VAL A 20 -4.67 1.65 11.02
N THR A 21 -4.94 1.98 9.75
CA THR A 21 -4.23 1.39 8.60
C THR A 21 -2.91 2.11 8.32
N VAL A 22 -1.99 1.43 7.63
CA VAL A 22 -0.67 1.96 7.27
C VAL A 22 -0.70 3.35 6.63
N PRO A 23 -1.52 3.64 5.59
CA PRO A 23 -1.54 4.97 4.99
C PRO A 23 -2.09 6.05 5.93
N VAL A 24 -3.05 5.71 6.81
CA VAL A 24 -3.59 6.64 7.82
C VAL A 24 -2.55 6.95 8.89
N TYR A 25 -1.82 5.93 9.38
CA TYR A 25 -0.73 6.13 10.32
C TYR A 25 0.40 6.97 9.72
N MET A 26 0.74 6.73 8.45
CA MET A 26 1.78 7.49 7.75
C MET A 26 1.45 8.98 7.61
N ALA A 27 0.17 9.34 7.56
CA ALA A 27 -0.30 10.73 7.61
C ALA A 27 -0.20 11.34 9.02
N SER A 28 -0.28 10.53 10.08
CA SER A 28 -0.10 11.02 11.46
C SER A 28 1.34 11.40 11.79
N LEU A 29 2.32 10.85 11.06
CA LEU A 29 3.75 11.21 11.15
C LEU A 29 4.07 12.60 10.61
N SER A 30 3.07 13.26 10.02
CA SER A 30 3.10 14.65 9.62
C SER A 30 2.18 15.46 10.52
N SER A 31 2.76 16.07 11.56
CA SER A 31 2.01 16.89 12.51
C SER A 31 2.50 18.34 12.46
N SER A 32 1.57 19.29 12.47
CA SER A 32 1.85 20.73 12.42
C SER A 32 2.69 21.22 13.62
N MET A 33 2.68 20.48 14.73
CA MET A 33 3.29 20.86 16.00
C MET A 33 4.73 20.33 16.17
N THR A 34 5.05 19.19 15.56
CA THR A 34 6.38 18.53 15.67
C THR A 34 7.16 18.52 14.35
N GLY A 35 6.57 19.03 13.27
CA GLY A 35 7.17 18.95 11.93
C GLY A 35 7.09 17.55 11.32
N GLN A 36 7.76 17.39 10.18
CA GLN A 36 7.67 16.18 9.36
C GLN A 36 8.71 15.14 9.76
N LEU A 37 8.26 13.96 10.18
CA LEU A 37 9.15 12.84 10.55
C LEU A 37 9.59 12.05 9.30
N TYR A 38 10.45 12.62 8.45
CA TYR A 38 10.87 12.01 7.18
C TYR A 38 11.50 10.62 7.35
N GLY A 39 12.35 10.42 8.36
CA GLY A 39 13.02 9.13 8.60
C GLY A 39 12.04 8.01 8.95
N ALA A 40 11.13 8.28 9.90
CA ALA A 40 10.08 7.32 10.27
C ALA A 40 9.14 7.05 9.09
N LYS A 41 8.79 8.08 8.31
CA LYS A 41 7.93 7.95 7.13
C LYS A 41 8.56 7.11 6.03
N ALA A 42 9.86 7.27 5.78
CA ALA A 42 10.61 6.46 4.81
C ALA A 42 10.72 4.99 5.25
N ALA A 43 11.05 4.75 6.52
CA ALA A 43 11.12 3.41 7.09
C ALA A 43 9.76 2.69 7.02
N LEU A 44 8.69 3.38 7.40
CA LEU A 44 7.32 2.86 7.30
C LEU A 44 6.96 2.56 5.85
N GLY A 45 7.31 3.43 4.90
CA GLY A 45 7.07 3.22 3.48
C GLY A 45 7.76 1.96 2.94
N LEU A 46 8.98 1.69 3.37
CA LEU A 46 9.71 0.47 3.02
C LEU A 46 9.01 -0.79 3.55
N ILE A 47 8.60 -0.77 4.82
CA ILE A 47 7.86 -1.87 5.45
C ILE A 47 6.50 -2.06 4.77
N ALA A 48 5.80 -0.96 4.46
CA ALA A 48 4.50 -0.95 3.80
C ALA A 48 4.53 -1.54 2.38
N ALA A 49 5.68 -1.48 1.70
CA ALA A 49 5.85 -2.03 0.37
C ALA A 49 6.05 -3.56 0.38
N VAL A 50 6.45 -4.16 1.51
CA VAL A 50 6.77 -5.59 1.60
C VAL A 50 5.57 -6.49 1.22
N PRO A 51 4.36 -6.33 1.78
CA PRO A 51 3.25 -7.23 1.44
C PRO A 51 2.81 -7.14 -0.03
N PRO A 52 2.68 -5.94 -0.65
CA PRO A 52 2.44 -5.82 -2.08
C PRO A 52 3.51 -6.48 -2.95
N VAL A 53 4.79 -6.34 -2.59
CA VAL A 53 5.90 -6.95 -3.34
C VAL A 53 5.82 -8.47 -3.27
N ILE A 54 5.61 -9.04 -2.08
CA ILE A 54 5.47 -10.49 -1.89
C ILE A 54 4.28 -11.03 -2.69
N MET A 55 3.12 -10.37 -2.58
CA MET A 55 1.91 -10.76 -3.32
C MET A 55 2.10 -10.61 -4.83
N GLY A 56 2.80 -9.54 -5.24
CA GLY A 56 3.24 -9.32 -6.60
C GLY A 56 3.99 -10.55 -7.11
N ILE A 57 5.10 -10.92 -6.46
CA ILE A 57 5.94 -12.09 -6.77
C ILE A 57 5.13 -13.39 -6.84
N ALA A 58 4.27 -13.64 -5.85
CA ALA A 58 3.44 -14.86 -5.81
C ALA A 58 2.48 -14.98 -7.00
N ILE A 59 1.95 -13.84 -7.47
CA ILE A 59 0.98 -13.76 -8.56
C ILE A 59 1.65 -13.66 -9.94
N GLN A 60 2.93 -13.28 -10.05
CA GLN A 60 3.65 -13.12 -11.35
C GLN A 60 3.42 -14.32 -12.27
N ARG A 61 3.57 -15.55 -11.76
CA ARG A 61 3.36 -16.79 -12.54
C ARG A 61 1.94 -16.95 -13.12
N HIS A 62 0.94 -16.37 -12.47
CA HIS A 62 -0.46 -16.40 -12.92
C HIS A 62 -0.76 -15.25 -13.88
N LEU A 63 -0.18 -14.07 -13.64
CA LEU A 63 -0.30 -12.90 -14.53
C LEU A 63 0.39 -13.10 -15.87
N VAL A 64 1.56 -13.73 -15.91
CA VAL A 64 2.27 -14.00 -17.19
C VAL A 64 1.42 -14.89 -18.10
N ARG A 65 0.72 -15.89 -17.54
CA ARG A 65 -0.24 -16.72 -18.30
C ARG A 65 -1.45 -15.90 -18.78
N GLY A 66 -2.02 -15.06 -17.92
CA GLY A 66 -3.16 -14.20 -18.27
C GLY A 66 -2.85 -13.17 -19.35
N LEU A 67 -1.65 -12.57 -19.33
CA LEU A 67 -1.18 -11.61 -20.35
C LEU A 67 -0.94 -12.29 -21.70
N THR A 68 -0.37 -13.50 -21.73
CA THR A 68 -0.19 -14.25 -22.99
C THR A 68 -1.51 -14.70 -23.62
N PHE A 69 -2.52 -15.06 -22.82
CA PHE A 69 -3.86 -15.38 -23.34
C PHE A 69 -4.65 -14.13 -23.79
N GLY A 70 -4.41 -12.98 -23.17
CA GLY A 70 -5.00 -11.69 -23.60
C GLY A 70 -4.40 -11.16 -24.91
N ALA A 71 -3.11 -11.39 -25.15
CA ALA A 71 -2.41 -10.97 -26.38
C ALA A 71 -2.75 -11.81 -27.62
N LEU A 72 -3.21 -13.06 -27.44
CA LEU A 72 -3.65 -13.94 -28.53
C LEU A 72 -5.10 -13.69 -28.98
N LYS A 73 -5.82 -12.75 -28.35
CA LYS A 73 -7.22 -12.44 -28.67
C LYS A 73 -7.39 -11.12 -29.45
N GLN A 74 -6.35 -10.72 -30.19
CA GLN A 74 -6.45 -9.73 -31.28
C GLN A 74 -6.23 -10.41 -32.62
#